data_AF-A0AAE1RQC2-F1
#
_entry.id   AF-A0AAE1RQC2-F1
#
_cell.length_a   1.000
_cell.length_b   1.000
_cell.length_c   1.000
_cell.angle_alpha   90.00
_cell.angle_beta   90.00
_cell.angle_gamma   90.00
#
_symmetry.space_group_name_H-M   'P 1'
#
loop_
_entity.id
_entity.type
_entity.pdbx_description
1 polymer ?
#
loop_
_entity_poly.entity_id
_entity_poly.type
_entity_poly.pdbx_seq_one_letter_code
_entity_poly.pdbx_strand_id
1 'polypeptide(L)'
;MATYTFERIEYLEDVIESQGFYVTNDYGRKIPCGIVKIGENSEAFEKAKKAAIFPVDKHNEKLENSSKLELLKIININFEPTAGAIYYITLAVMDFSCGKILHYQAKVLEKINTSYKVEMFRLAPYVSKFSGNNVRKNCCIRINNLQDWMDENYLYYECCYIFKKLVSVEVMKDEETGKSMGYGLLSFKTQSAAMEFSERNKGKPMPNSNQIYSLVFGKN
;
A
#
# COMPACT_ATOMS: atom_id res chain seq x y z
N MET A 1 9.93 -0.19 -29.63
CA MET A 1 10.26 1.10 -28.98
C MET A 1 9.13 1.61 -28.09
N ALA A 2 7.86 1.63 -28.54
CA ALA A 2 6.74 2.19 -27.75
C ALA A 2 6.49 1.53 -26.37
N THR A 3 6.64 0.20 -26.26
CA THR A 3 6.47 -0.55 -24.99
C THR A 3 7.56 -0.23 -23.97
N TYR A 4 8.79 0.00 -24.44
CA TYR A 4 9.93 0.34 -23.58
C TYR A 4 9.77 1.72 -22.93
N THR A 5 9.17 2.67 -23.64
CA THR A 5 8.86 3.99 -23.10
C THR A 5 7.75 3.92 -22.06
N PHE A 6 6.75 3.06 -22.25
CA PHE A 6 5.61 2.94 -21.34
C PHE A 6 5.99 2.33 -19.98
N GLU A 7 6.68 1.18 -19.97
CA GLU A 7 7.14 0.53 -18.72
C GLU A 7 8.02 1.45 -17.88
N ARG A 8 8.88 2.23 -18.56
CA ARG A 8 9.76 3.22 -17.92
C ARG A 8 8.96 4.34 -17.24
N ILE A 9 7.95 4.87 -17.91
CA ILE A 9 7.13 5.97 -17.38
C ILE A 9 6.38 5.49 -16.14
N GLU A 10 5.72 4.34 -16.23
CA GLU A 10 5.00 3.73 -15.11
C GLU A 10 5.92 3.49 -13.89
N TYR A 11 7.12 2.94 -14.14
CA TYR A 11 8.12 2.76 -13.09
C TYR A 11 8.55 4.08 -12.44
N LEU A 12 8.83 5.12 -13.22
CA LEU A 12 9.24 6.42 -12.69
C LEU A 12 8.12 7.07 -11.89
N GLU A 13 6.89 7.01 -12.39
CA GLU A 13 5.72 7.48 -11.67
C GLU A 13 5.54 6.73 -10.35
N ASP A 14 5.74 5.41 -10.33
CA ASP A 14 5.69 4.60 -9.10
C ASP A 14 6.74 5.02 -8.08
N VAL A 15 7.99 5.14 -8.50
CA VAL A 15 9.08 5.56 -7.60
C VAL A 15 8.84 6.94 -7.03
N ILE A 16 8.45 7.91 -7.85
CA ILE A 16 8.21 9.29 -7.43
C ILE A 16 7.05 9.36 -6.44
N GLU A 17 5.93 8.74 -6.79
CA GLU A 17 4.67 8.92 -6.06
C GLU A 17 4.61 8.08 -4.79
N SER A 18 5.20 6.89 -4.80
CA SER A 18 5.32 6.06 -3.61
C SER A 18 6.54 6.42 -2.76
N GLN A 19 7.43 7.28 -3.24
CA GLN A 19 8.75 7.53 -2.65
C GLN A 19 9.60 6.24 -2.54
N GLY A 20 9.50 5.36 -3.54
CA GLY A 20 10.21 4.08 -3.63
C GLY A 20 9.55 2.90 -2.90
N PHE A 21 8.47 3.14 -2.14
CA PHE A 21 7.78 2.09 -1.37
C PHE A 21 6.99 1.10 -2.22
N TYR A 22 6.67 1.45 -3.47
CA TYR A 22 5.94 0.59 -4.41
C TYR A 22 6.51 0.74 -5.81
N VAL A 23 6.67 -0.39 -6.49
CA VAL A 23 6.97 -0.49 -7.92
C VAL A 23 6.14 -1.64 -8.48
N THR A 24 5.43 -1.41 -9.57
CA THR A 24 4.48 -2.39 -10.16
C THR A 24 5.09 -3.26 -11.24
N ASN A 25 6.24 -2.87 -11.79
CA ASN A 25 6.94 -3.61 -12.82
C ASN A 25 8.44 -3.77 -12.51
N ASP A 26 9.13 -4.62 -13.28
CA ASP A 26 10.54 -4.95 -13.09
C ASP A 26 11.51 -4.00 -13.81
N TYR A 27 11.05 -2.84 -14.29
CA TYR A 27 11.90 -1.92 -15.06
C TYR A 27 13.12 -1.44 -14.25
N GLY A 28 13.02 -1.37 -12.92
CA GLY A 28 14.14 -1.07 -12.03
C GLY A 28 15.35 -2.01 -12.21
N ARG A 29 15.14 -3.28 -12.61
CA ARG A 29 16.24 -4.21 -12.91
C ARG A 29 17.05 -3.83 -14.16
N LYS A 30 16.44 -3.04 -15.05
CA LYS A 30 17.03 -2.64 -16.34
C LYS A 30 17.89 -1.39 -16.23
N ILE A 31 17.90 -0.71 -15.07
CA ILE A 31 18.64 0.53 -14.87
C ILE A 31 19.62 0.40 -13.68
N PRO A 32 20.79 1.08 -13.75
CA PRO A 32 21.69 1.17 -12.61
C PRO A 32 20.98 1.77 -11.40
N CYS A 33 21.16 1.13 -10.23
CA CYS A 33 20.57 1.56 -8.96
C CYS A 33 19.04 1.69 -8.98
N GLY A 34 18.35 0.93 -9.85
CA GLY A 34 16.89 0.92 -9.85
C GLY A 34 16.30 0.24 -8.61
N ILE A 35 15.11 0.68 -8.23
CA ILE A 35 14.33 0.12 -7.14
C ILE A 35 13.63 -1.14 -7.66
N VAL A 36 13.77 -2.24 -6.95
CA VAL A 36 13.19 -3.53 -7.34
C VAL A 36 12.41 -4.13 -6.18
N LYS A 37 11.30 -4.79 -6.49
CA LYS A 37 10.53 -5.53 -5.50
C LYS A 37 11.28 -6.80 -5.10
N ILE A 38 11.32 -7.09 -3.80
CA ILE A 38 11.79 -8.37 -3.28
C ILE A 38 10.56 -9.28 -3.13
N GLY A 39 10.59 -10.43 -3.79
CA GLY A 39 9.53 -11.44 -3.66
C GLY A 39 9.66 -12.23 -2.36
N GLU A 40 8.53 -12.56 -1.73
CA GLU A 40 8.47 -13.24 -0.42
C GLU A 40 9.21 -14.59 -0.38
N ASN A 41 9.27 -15.30 -1.51
CA ASN A 41 9.93 -16.61 -1.61
C ASN A 41 11.42 -16.54 -2.00
N SER A 42 12.03 -15.35 -2.02
CA SER A 42 13.42 -15.18 -2.43
C SER A 42 14.39 -15.25 -1.25
N GLU A 43 15.62 -15.71 -1.48
CA GLU A 43 16.69 -15.66 -0.48
C GLU A 43 16.95 -14.22 0.01
N ALA A 44 16.80 -13.24 -0.90
CA ALA A 44 16.89 -11.82 -0.57
C ALA A 44 15.83 -11.39 0.46
N PHE A 45 14.66 -12.02 0.49
CA PHE A 45 13.61 -11.73 1.47
C PHE A 45 14.03 -12.10 2.88
N GLU A 46 14.68 -13.25 3.09
CA GLU A 46 15.19 -13.64 4.41
C GLU A 46 16.22 -12.65 4.96
N LYS A 47 17.09 -12.12 4.09
CA LYS A 47 18.01 -11.04 4.46
C LYS A 47 17.25 -9.76 4.80
N ALA A 48 16.26 -9.41 3.99
CA ALA A 48 15.49 -8.19 4.12
C ALA A 48 14.54 -8.19 5.34
N LYS A 49 14.14 -9.37 5.86
CA LYS A 49 13.39 -9.50 7.13
C LYS A 49 14.12 -8.85 8.31
N LYS A 50 15.44 -9.01 8.40
CA LYS A 50 16.25 -8.36 9.46
C LYS A 50 16.15 -6.85 9.38
N ALA A 51 16.23 -6.30 8.16
CA ALA A 51 16.06 -4.87 7.92
C ALA A 51 14.62 -4.39 8.22
N ALA A 52 13.61 -5.24 8.04
CA ALA A 52 12.21 -4.94 8.33
C ALA A 52 11.85 -4.94 9.82
N ILE A 53 12.50 -5.79 10.61
CA ILE A 53 12.30 -5.86 12.07
C ILE A 53 12.99 -4.68 12.77
N PHE A 54 14.20 -4.32 12.31
CA PHE A 54 15.05 -3.32 12.96
C PHE A 54 14.38 -1.96 13.28
N PRO A 55 13.55 -1.36 12.41
CA PRO A 55 12.83 -0.12 12.71
C PRO A 55 11.87 -0.22 13.88
N VAL A 56 11.17 -1.36 14.01
CA VAL A 56 10.19 -1.59 15.08
C VAL A 56 10.92 -1.73 16.42
N ASP A 57 11.99 -2.53 16.45
CA ASP A 57 12.84 -2.68 17.65
C ASP A 57 13.44 -1.34 18.07
N LYS A 58 14.00 -0.59 17.11
CA LYS A 58 14.59 0.73 17.36
C LYS A 58 13.57 1.75 17.86
N HIS A 59 12.31 1.64 17.43
CA HIS A 59 11.23 2.46 17.95
C HIS A 59 10.88 2.08 19.39
N ASN A 60 10.76 0.78 19.67
CA ASN A 60 10.44 0.25 20.99
C ASN A 60 11.54 0.55 22.03
N GLU A 61 12.82 0.55 21.66
CA GLU A 61 13.95 0.92 22.53
C GLU A 61 13.81 2.33 23.12
N LYS A 62 13.14 3.25 22.42
CA LYS A 62 12.95 4.64 22.87
C LYS A 62 11.79 4.81 23.84
N LEU A 63 10.99 3.77 24.06
CA LEU A 63 9.75 3.85 24.83
C LEU A 63 9.90 3.09 26.15
N GLU A 64 9.78 3.81 27.25
CA GLU A 64 10.19 3.28 28.55
C GLU A 64 9.28 2.21 29.14
N ASN A 65 7.99 2.03 28.79
CA ASN A 65 7.22 0.83 29.23
C ASN A 65 5.74 0.61 28.79
N SER A 66 5.10 1.35 27.85
CA SER A 66 3.64 1.07 27.58
C SER A 66 3.11 1.08 26.14
N SER A 67 3.90 1.47 25.15
CA SER A 67 3.45 1.53 23.74
C SER A 67 4.33 0.69 22.83
N LYS A 68 4.45 -0.61 23.14
CA LYS A 68 5.24 -1.53 22.31
C LYS A 68 4.50 -1.83 21.02
N LEU A 69 5.23 -1.72 19.91
CA LEU A 69 4.79 -2.12 18.59
C LEU A 69 5.21 -3.58 18.34
N GLU A 70 4.30 -4.42 17.90
CA GLU A 70 4.57 -5.79 17.46
C GLU A 70 4.43 -5.89 15.95
N LEU A 71 5.49 -6.32 15.27
CA LEU A 71 5.42 -6.60 13.84
C LEU A 71 4.58 -7.86 13.59
N LEU A 72 3.45 -7.70 12.91
CA LEU A 72 2.60 -8.83 12.51
C LEU A 72 3.01 -9.38 11.15
N LYS A 73 3.22 -8.48 10.17
CA LYS A 73 3.48 -8.88 8.77
C LYS A 73 4.29 -7.82 8.02
N ILE A 74 5.17 -8.27 7.14
CA ILE A 74 5.77 -7.42 6.10
C ILE A 74 4.80 -7.38 4.92
N ILE A 75 4.23 -6.22 4.62
CA ILE A 75 3.26 -6.03 3.53
C ILE A 75 3.97 -5.87 2.19
N ASN A 76 5.03 -5.07 2.15
CA ASN A 76 5.84 -4.87 0.96
C ASN A 76 7.28 -4.57 1.33
N ILE A 77 8.22 -5.00 0.47
CA ILE A 77 9.62 -4.62 0.59
C ILE A 77 10.27 -4.45 -0.78
N ASN A 78 10.78 -3.23 -1.02
CA ASN A 78 11.57 -2.90 -2.19
C ASN A 78 13.03 -2.65 -1.78
N PHE A 79 13.93 -2.86 -2.73
CA PHE A 79 15.36 -2.77 -2.56
C PHE A 79 15.95 -1.84 -3.62
N GLU A 80 16.89 -1.01 -3.19
CA GLU A 80 17.67 -0.12 -4.04
C GLU A 80 19.17 -0.32 -3.75
N PRO A 81 19.97 -0.73 -4.76
CA PRO A 81 21.42 -0.79 -4.62
C PRO A 81 22.01 0.60 -4.40
N THR A 82 22.81 0.77 -3.33
CA THR A 82 23.55 2.01 -3.05
C THR A 82 24.93 1.68 -2.48
N ALA A 83 25.60 2.59 -1.76
CA ALA A 83 26.79 2.27 -0.96
C ALA A 83 26.41 1.44 0.28
N GLY A 84 25.99 0.18 0.04
CA GLY A 84 25.20 -0.64 0.94
C GLY A 84 23.90 -1.06 0.25
N ALA A 85 22.76 -0.85 0.89
CA ALA A 85 21.44 -1.05 0.31
C ALA A 85 20.39 -0.20 1.02
N ILE A 86 19.41 0.33 0.29
CA ILE A 86 18.23 0.95 0.89
C ILE A 86 17.04 0.00 0.73
N TYR A 87 16.33 -0.23 1.83
CA TYR A 87 15.07 -0.95 1.86
C TYR A 87 13.91 0.01 2.10
N TYR A 88 12.87 -0.11 1.28
CA TYR A 88 11.61 0.60 1.43
C TYR A 88 10.55 -0.42 1.85
N ILE A 89 10.09 -0.33 3.09
CA ILE A 89 9.37 -1.40 3.77
C ILE A 89 8.02 -0.88 4.23
N THR A 90 6.96 -1.62 3.94
CA THR A 90 5.64 -1.39 4.53
C THR A 90 5.30 -2.55 5.46
N LEU A 91 4.93 -2.25 6.70
CA LEU A 91 4.73 -3.19 7.79
C LEU A 91 3.30 -3.09 8.33
N ALA A 92 2.68 -4.23 8.65
CA ALA A 92 1.51 -4.29 9.52
C ALA A 92 1.98 -4.53 10.95
N VAL A 93 1.62 -3.63 11.85
CA VAL A 93 2.13 -3.58 13.23
C VAL A 93 0.94 -3.48 14.18
N MET A 94 0.90 -4.33 15.21
CA MET A 94 -0.03 -4.17 16.32
C MET A 94 0.53 -3.13 17.29
N ASP A 95 -0.25 -2.10 17.61
CA ASP A 95 0.03 -1.21 18.72
C ASP A 95 -0.75 -1.68 19.95
N PHE A 96 -0.05 -2.26 20.92
CA PHE A 96 -0.66 -2.78 22.15
C PHE A 96 -1.32 -1.70 23.00
N SER A 97 -0.92 -0.44 22.86
CA SER A 97 -1.52 0.65 23.65
C SER A 97 -2.94 0.99 23.21
N CYS A 98 -3.25 0.80 21.93
CA CYS A 98 -4.59 1.06 21.37
C CYS A 98 -5.32 -0.19 20.87
N GLY A 99 -4.66 -1.36 20.83
CA GLY A 99 -5.21 -2.62 20.32
C GLY A 99 -5.50 -2.59 18.82
N LYS A 100 -4.89 -1.67 18.07
CA LYS A 100 -5.13 -1.51 16.63
C LYS A 100 -3.95 -2.01 15.83
N ILE A 101 -4.27 -2.58 14.67
CA ILE A 101 -3.29 -2.84 13.63
C ILE A 101 -3.10 -1.56 12.83
N LEU A 102 -1.88 -1.04 12.85
CA LEU A 102 -1.44 0.14 12.12
C LEU A 102 -0.43 -0.26 11.06
N HIS A 103 -0.39 0.49 9.97
CA HIS A 103 0.61 0.30 8.93
C HIS A 103 1.71 1.32 9.08
N TYR A 104 2.96 0.88 9.00
CA TYR A 104 4.14 1.74 9.06
C TYR A 104 4.94 1.63 7.77
N GLN A 105 5.50 2.76 7.34
CA GLN A 105 6.54 2.83 6.33
C GLN A 105 7.89 3.03 7.00
N ALA A 106 8.85 2.18 6.63
CA ALA A 106 10.23 2.30 7.05
C ALA A 106 11.16 2.42 5.84
N LYS A 107 12.04 3.42 5.85
CA LYS A 107 13.18 3.50 4.95
C LYS A 107 14.43 3.15 5.75
N VAL A 108 15.12 2.09 5.36
CA VAL A 108 16.24 1.52 6.12
C VAL A 108 17.48 1.42 5.24
N LEU A 109 18.57 2.05 5.65
CA LEU A 109 19.87 1.91 5.02
C LEU A 109 20.64 0.76 5.70
N GLU A 110 20.94 -0.30 4.96
CA GLU A 110 21.97 -1.28 5.30
C GLU A 110 23.32 -0.75 4.82
N LYS A 111 24.24 -0.53 5.76
CA LYS A 111 25.61 -0.10 5.45
C LYS A 111 26.46 -1.29 5.03
N ILE A 112 27.60 -1.02 4.41
CA ILE A 112 28.58 -2.05 3.98
C ILE A 112 29.05 -2.94 5.13
N ASN A 113 29.13 -2.39 6.35
CA ASN A 113 29.47 -3.16 7.56
C ASN A 113 28.30 -3.99 8.12
N THR A 114 27.21 -4.18 7.35
CA THR A 114 25.98 -4.89 7.71
C THR A 114 25.18 -4.28 8.86
N SER A 115 25.53 -3.07 9.31
CA SER A 115 24.71 -2.33 10.28
C SER A 115 23.54 -1.62 9.60
N TYR A 116 22.41 -1.55 10.30
CA TYR A 116 21.22 -0.85 9.80
C TYR A 116 21.12 0.56 10.39
N LYS A 117 20.59 1.48 9.59
CA LYS A 117 20.18 2.82 10.02
C LYS A 117 18.76 3.06 9.53
N VAL A 118 17.86 3.39 10.46
CA VAL A 118 16.52 3.87 10.11
C VAL A 118 16.66 5.30 9.59
N GLU A 119 16.37 5.52 8.31
CA GLU A 119 16.27 6.86 7.72
C GLU A 119 14.88 7.46 7.90
N MET A 120 13.85 6.60 7.87
CA MET A 120 12.47 6.99 8.08
C MET A 120 11.74 5.85 8.77
N PHE A 121 10.90 6.18 9.76
CA PHE A 121 9.91 5.28 10.33
C PHE A 121 8.70 6.11 10.70
N ARG A 122 7.61 5.96 9.96
CA ARG A 122 6.38 6.75 10.12
C ARG A 122 5.18 5.87 9.86
N LEU A 123 4.01 6.30 10.34
CA LEU A 123 2.76 5.73 9.86
C LEU A 123 2.73 5.80 8.33
N ALA A 124 2.36 4.70 7.69
CA ALA A 124 2.18 4.67 6.26
C ALA A 124 1.14 5.74 5.89
N PRO A 125 1.42 6.61 4.91
CA PRO A 125 0.49 7.67 4.50
C PRO A 125 -0.83 7.12 3.95
N TYR A 126 -0.90 5.82 3.65
CA TYR A 126 -2.12 5.11 3.32
C TYR A 126 -2.41 4.00 4.36
N VAL A 127 -3.58 4.09 4.98
CA VAL A 127 -4.09 3.20 6.03
C VAL A 127 -5.15 2.31 5.40
N SER A 128 -4.97 0.99 5.48
CA SER A 128 -6.11 0.09 5.35
C SER A 128 -6.81 0.11 6.72
N LYS A 129 -7.80 1.01 6.91
CA LYS A 129 -9.05 0.85 7.72
C LYS A 129 -9.71 2.13 8.32
N PHE A 130 -11.03 2.18 8.10
CA PHE A 130 -12.21 2.41 8.98
C PHE A 130 -12.54 3.72 9.71
N SER A 131 -13.83 4.10 9.51
CA SER A 131 -14.78 4.82 10.37
C SER A 131 -14.35 6.15 11.02
N GLY A 132 -14.75 7.27 10.40
CA GLY A 132 -14.63 8.60 10.98
C GLY A 132 -15.33 9.68 10.14
N ASN A 133 -16.61 9.91 10.45
CA ASN A 133 -17.62 10.94 10.10
C ASN A 133 -17.27 12.27 9.37
N ASN A 134 -16.23 12.38 8.54
CA ASN A 134 -15.96 13.59 7.75
C ASN A 134 -15.45 13.30 6.33
N VAL A 135 -15.87 12.19 5.72
CA VAL A 135 -15.71 12.06 4.27
C VAL A 135 -16.80 12.91 3.61
N ARG A 136 -16.40 13.95 2.88
CA ARG A 136 -17.33 14.71 2.04
C ARG A 136 -17.98 13.72 1.09
N LYS A 137 -19.29 13.48 1.22
CA LYS A 137 -20.05 12.50 0.40
C LYS A 137 -19.77 12.63 -1.10
N ASN A 138 -19.47 13.85 -1.55
CA ASN A 138 -19.18 14.21 -2.93
C ASN A 138 -17.78 13.76 -3.41
N CYS A 139 -16.93 13.19 -2.56
CA CYS A 139 -15.62 12.64 -2.92
C CYS A 139 -15.57 11.10 -2.84
N CYS A 140 -16.72 10.46 -2.61
CA CYS A 140 -16.85 9.02 -2.41
C CYS A 140 -17.47 8.34 -3.62
N ILE A 141 -16.95 7.15 -3.92
CA ILE A 141 -17.57 6.21 -4.85
C ILE A 141 -17.88 4.95 -4.07
N ARG A 142 -19.14 4.52 -4.12
CA ARG A 142 -19.52 3.19 -3.69
C ARG A 142 -19.22 2.21 -4.82
N ILE A 143 -18.47 1.17 -4.52
CA ILE A 143 -18.23 0.05 -5.43
C ILE A 143 -19.09 -1.14 -4.98
N ASN A 144 -19.88 -1.68 -5.89
CA ASN A 144 -20.78 -2.81 -5.62
C ASN A 144 -20.33 -4.07 -6.36
N ASN A 145 -20.97 -5.19 -6.01
CA ASN A 145 -20.78 -6.51 -6.62
C ASN A 145 -19.34 -7.01 -6.47
N LEU A 146 -18.73 -6.72 -5.31
CA LEU A 146 -17.45 -7.29 -4.93
C LEU A 146 -17.64 -8.78 -4.64
N GLN A 147 -16.71 -9.60 -5.13
CA GLN A 147 -16.63 -11.01 -4.78
C GLN A 147 -16.01 -11.16 -3.38
N ASP A 148 -16.23 -12.30 -2.72
CA ASP A 148 -15.73 -12.55 -1.36
C ASP A 148 -14.20 -12.38 -1.21
N TRP A 149 -13.46 -12.64 -2.28
CA TRP A 149 -12.00 -12.49 -2.33
C TRP A 149 -11.52 -11.06 -2.62
N MET A 150 -12.42 -10.14 -3.04
CA MET A 150 -12.09 -8.77 -3.40
C MET A 150 -12.05 -7.87 -2.15
N ASP A 151 -10.92 -7.92 -1.45
CA ASP A 151 -10.68 -7.18 -0.22
C ASP A 151 -10.14 -5.76 -0.45
N GLU A 152 -9.88 -5.04 0.65
CA GLU A 152 -9.34 -3.68 0.62
C GLU A 152 -7.98 -3.61 -0.10
N ASN A 153 -7.17 -4.67 -0.06
CA ASN A 153 -5.88 -4.70 -0.73
C ASN A 153 -6.06 -4.83 -2.24
N TYR A 154 -6.94 -5.73 -2.69
CA TYR A 154 -7.29 -5.86 -4.11
C TYR A 154 -7.82 -4.55 -4.68
N LEU A 155 -8.79 -3.93 -4.00
CA LEU A 155 -9.35 -2.65 -4.43
C LEU A 155 -8.30 -1.53 -4.44
N TYR A 156 -7.40 -1.51 -3.46
CA TYR A 156 -6.35 -0.50 -3.43
C TYR A 156 -5.30 -0.71 -4.53
N TYR A 157 -4.64 -1.87 -4.53
CA TYR A 157 -3.47 -2.14 -5.36
C TYR A 157 -3.82 -2.48 -6.80
N GLU A 158 -4.88 -3.25 -7.03
CA GLU A 158 -5.24 -3.67 -8.39
C GLU A 158 -6.16 -2.65 -9.06
N CYS A 159 -7.15 -2.12 -8.34
CA CYS A 159 -8.19 -1.30 -8.95
C CYS A 159 -7.86 0.21 -8.94
N CYS A 160 -7.33 0.74 -7.84
CA CYS A 160 -7.27 2.18 -7.60
C CYS A 160 -5.86 2.78 -7.62
N TYR A 161 -4.82 1.95 -7.62
CA TYR A 161 -3.43 2.38 -7.47
C TYR A 161 -2.97 3.36 -8.55
N ILE A 162 -3.39 3.13 -9.80
CA ILE A 162 -3.14 4.03 -10.94
C ILE A 162 -3.58 5.48 -10.65
N PHE A 163 -4.55 5.67 -9.75
CA PHE A 163 -5.20 6.96 -9.56
C PHE A 163 -4.60 7.86 -8.50
N LYS A 164 -3.69 7.42 -7.61
CA LYS A 164 -2.86 8.19 -6.62
C LYS A 164 -3.53 9.33 -5.82
N LYS A 165 -4.83 9.48 -6.00
CA LYS A 165 -5.77 10.43 -5.40
C LYS A 165 -6.74 9.67 -4.50
N LEU A 166 -6.61 8.35 -4.39
CA LEU A 166 -7.36 7.55 -3.43
C LEU A 166 -6.84 7.83 -2.02
N VAL A 167 -7.76 8.07 -1.10
CA VAL A 167 -7.54 8.40 0.31
C VAL A 167 -7.79 7.18 1.17
N SER A 168 -8.86 6.43 0.89
CA SER A 168 -9.20 5.21 1.63
C SER A 168 -9.99 4.22 0.78
N VAL A 169 -9.88 2.95 1.17
CA VAL A 169 -10.73 1.85 0.72
C VAL A 169 -11.31 1.18 1.95
N GLU A 170 -12.61 0.91 1.91
CA GLU A 170 -13.32 0.20 2.97
C GLU A 170 -14.24 -0.83 2.34
N VAL A 171 -13.99 -2.12 2.57
CA VAL A 171 -14.96 -3.16 2.21
C VAL A 171 -15.90 -3.32 3.38
N MET A 172 -17.20 -3.20 3.12
CA MET A 172 -18.22 -3.31 4.15
C MET A 172 -18.43 -4.78 4.46
N LYS A 173 -18.37 -5.10 5.75
CA LYS A 173 -18.41 -6.47 6.25
C LYS A 173 -19.55 -6.59 7.25
N ASP A 174 -20.16 -7.76 7.27
CA ASP A 174 -21.17 -8.13 8.24
C ASP A 174 -20.55 -8.16 9.65
N GLU A 175 -21.18 -7.48 10.61
CA GLU A 175 -20.60 -7.27 11.94
C GLU A 175 -20.53 -8.56 12.77
N GLU A 176 -21.43 -9.51 12.54
CA GLU A 176 -21.50 -10.77 13.28
C GLU A 176 -20.54 -11.83 12.70
N THR A 177 -20.45 -11.90 11.37
CA THR A 177 -19.69 -12.95 10.67
C THR A 177 -18.33 -12.48 10.13
N GLY A 178 -18.09 -11.17 10.06
CA GLY A 178 -16.90 -10.56 9.48
C GLY A 178 -16.75 -10.75 7.96
N LYS A 179 -17.76 -11.33 7.30
CA LYS A 179 -17.73 -11.60 5.85
C LYS A 179 -18.04 -10.34 5.05
N SER A 180 -17.48 -10.26 3.85
CA SER A 180 -17.79 -9.18 2.90
C SER A 180 -19.29 -9.12 2.60
N MET A 181 -19.87 -7.93 2.63
CA MET A 181 -21.24 -7.68 2.17
C MET A 181 -21.33 -7.48 0.66
N GLY A 182 -20.22 -7.67 -0.07
CA GLY A 182 -20.16 -7.51 -1.53
C GLY A 182 -20.13 -6.07 -2.01
N TYR A 183 -19.80 -5.10 -1.15
CA TYR A 183 -19.60 -3.71 -1.53
C TYR A 183 -18.57 -3.00 -0.67
N GLY A 184 -18.07 -1.89 -1.17
CA GLY A 184 -17.11 -1.06 -0.47
C GLY A 184 -17.22 0.42 -0.84
N LEU A 185 -16.40 1.21 -0.17
CA LEU A 185 -16.30 2.65 -0.35
C LEU A 185 -14.87 3.02 -0.76
N LEU A 186 -14.76 3.74 -1.86
CA LEU A 186 -13.53 4.33 -2.35
C LEU A 186 -13.61 5.84 -2.10
N SER A 187 -12.72 6.38 -1.27
CA SER A 187 -12.66 7.81 -0.99
C SER A 187 -11.51 8.44 -1.73
N PHE A 188 -11.74 9.59 -2.36
CA PHE A 188 -10.71 10.31 -3.11
C PHE A 188 -10.42 11.69 -2.52
N LYS A 189 -9.23 12.23 -2.83
CA LYS A 189 -8.77 13.56 -2.38
C LYS A 189 -9.71 14.67 -2.84
N THR A 190 -10.32 14.53 -4.02
CA THR A 190 -11.22 15.53 -4.60
C THR A 190 -12.39 14.86 -5.32
N GLN A 191 -13.50 15.60 -5.47
CA GLN A 191 -14.65 15.17 -6.27
C GLN A 191 -14.25 14.89 -7.73
N SER A 192 -13.38 15.73 -8.30
CA SER A 192 -12.87 15.55 -9.67
C SER A 192 -12.12 14.22 -9.84
N ALA A 193 -11.29 13.84 -8.86
CA ALA A 193 -10.59 12.55 -8.87
C ALA A 193 -11.55 11.36 -8.85
N ALA A 194 -12.59 11.44 -8.03
CA ALA A 194 -13.61 10.40 -7.96
C ALA A 194 -14.41 10.31 -9.27
N MET A 195 -14.78 11.44 -9.88
CA MET A 195 -15.48 11.43 -11.18
C MET A 195 -14.60 10.85 -12.29
N GLU A 196 -13.32 11.22 -12.31
CA GLU A 196 -12.33 10.69 -13.26
C GLU A 196 -12.19 9.17 -13.15
N PHE A 197 -12.09 8.64 -11.92
CA PHE A 197 -12.05 7.21 -11.66
C PHE A 197 -13.33 6.49 -12.13
N SER A 198 -14.49 7.06 -11.81
CA SER A 198 -15.79 6.50 -12.19
C SER A 198 -15.94 6.40 -13.70
N GLU A 199 -15.69 7.50 -14.42
CA GLU A 199 -15.83 7.53 -15.88
C GLU A 199 -14.80 6.64 -16.57
N ARG A 200 -13.55 6.60 -16.09
CA ARG A 200 -12.52 5.74 -16.69
C ARG A 200 -12.86 4.26 -16.58
N ASN A 201 -13.44 3.83 -15.47
CA ASN A 201 -13.69 2.42 -15.17
C ASN A 201 -15.11 1.95 -15.53
N LYS A 202 -16.01 2.87 -15.91
CA LYS A 202 -17.38 2.56 -16.29
C LYS A 202 -17.43 1.53 -17.42
N GLY A 203 -18.14 0.43 -17.18
CA GLY A 203 -18.33 -0.64 -18.16
C GLY A 203 -17.09 -1.51 -18.42
N LYS A 204 -15.99 -1.32 -17.66
CA LYS A 204 -14.78 -2.15 -17.78
C LYS A 204 -14.81 -3.32 -16.80
N PRO A 205 -14.18 -4.46 -17.15
CA PRO A 205 -13.92 -5.50 -16.18
C PRO A 205 -12.92 -5.01 -15.13
N MET A 206 -13.11 -5.48 -13.89
CA MET A 206 -12.17 -5.29 -12.82
C MET A 206 -10.91 -6.15 -13.07
N PRO A 207 -9.72 -5.68 -12.66
CA PRO A 207 -8.47 -6.41 -12.84
C PRO A 207 -8.57 -7.87 -12.37
N ASN A 208 -8.06 -8.80 -13.18
CA ASN A 208 -8.05 -10.24 -12.85
C ASN A 208 -9.45 -10.83 -12.57
N SER A 209 -10.51 -10.23 -13.12
CA SER A 209 -11.89 -10.68 -12.93
C SER A 209 -12.76 -10.40 -14.15
N ASN A 210 -13.79 -11.20 -14.34
CA ASN A 210 -14.87 -10.93 -15.32
C ASN A 210 -15.94 -9.99 -14.75
N GLN A 211 -15.83 -9.63 -13.47
CA GLN A 211 -16.73 -8.68 -12.79
C GLN A 211 -16.58 -7.30 -13.42
N ILE A 212 -17.68 -6.70 -13.88
CA ILE A 212 -17.67 -5.33 -14.37
C ILE A 212 -17.72 -4.37 -13.17
N TYR A 213 -16.98 -3.27 -13.25
CA TYR A 213 -17.05 -2.18 -12.28
C TYR A 213 -18.48 -1.65 -12.14
N SER A 214 -19.06 -1.79 -10.95
CA SER A 214 -20.33 -1.17 -10.57
C SER A 214 -20.07 -0.02 -9.60
N LEU A 215 -19.86 1.18 -10.15
CA LEU A 215 -19.48 2.38 -9.40
C LEU A 215 -20.67 3.34 -9.29
N VAL A 216 -20.99 3.75 -8.06
CA VAL A 216 -22.05 4.72 -7.76
C VAL A 216 -21.44 5.93 -7.06
N PHE A 217 -21.56 7.08 -7.70
CA PHE A 217 -21.14 8.36 -7.11
C PHE A 217 -22.15 8.80 -6.05
N GLY A 218 -21.67 9.34 -4.93
CA GLY A 218 -22.49 9.72 -3.77
C GLY A 218 -23.60 10.75 -4.06
N LYS A 219 -24.73 10.28 -4.60
CA LYS A 219 -26.06 10.82 -4.39
C LYS A 219 -26.94 9.68 -3.89
N ASN A 220 -27.52 9.88 -2.71
CA ASN A 220 -28.66 9.11 -2.23
C ASN A 220 -29.76 9.11 -3.28
#